data_AF-A0A843DHR5-F1
#
_entry.id   AF-A0A843DHR5-F1
#
_cell.length_a   1.000
_cell.length_b   1.000
_cell.length_c   1.000
_cell.angle_alpha   90.00
_cell.angle_beta   90.00
_cell.angle_gamma   90.00
#
_symmetry.space_group_name_H-M   'P 1'
#
loop_
_entity.id
_entity.type
_entity.pdbx_description
1 polymer ?
#
loop_
_entity_poly.entity_id
_entity_poly.type
_entity_poly.pdbx_seq_one_letter_code
_entity_poly.pdbx_strand_id
1 'polypeptide(L)'
;MTVTHSGFVPASSLMQDSSPAPSFSFGEEVETADGCCLKKETVFPLLSEPQREESLVRCRLAEDLTLVPGIGKIREAELKRKGIQTLHDLKATRFSDAAEDIADIIENGSVREIFLLYQELRRTSDPYLLGLLGNTRTHLYFDIETLGMAHAPIILFGIGEIEEGAVKVTQYLLRDIAEELPALMLTREHFKKDSAVISYNGRCFDIPYLNNRLAYYGEREVRFSVHADLLHPTRKLFRDEFPDCRLETVEEYIPTFSRGADVPGYLVPVYYQRYLLRKDLEILRPVVEHNTLDVANLACLLNYETEMLYG
;
A
#
# COMPACT_ATOMS: atom_id res chain seq x y z
N MET A 1 -48.27 20.39 37.93
CA MET A 1 -48.60 19.20 37.11
C MET A 1 -47.66 18.09 37.49
N THR A 2 -48.17 17.18 38.29
CA THR A 2 -47.57 15.90 38.69
C THR A 2 -47.59 14.94 37.50
N VAL A 3 -46.44 14.35 37.14
CA VAL A 3 -46.38 13.20 36.24
C VAL A 3 -45.78 12.03 36.99
N THR A 4 -46.51 10.93 36.89
CA THR A 4 -46.50 9.70 37.67
C THR A 4 -45.39 8.73 37.27
N HIS A 5 -44.90 7.98 38.25
CA HIS A 5 -44.05 6.80 38.08
C HIS A 5 -44.79 5.63 37.40
N SER A 6 -44.14 5.05 36.40
CA SER A 6 -44.26 3.65 35.96
C SER A 6 -42.89 3.31 35.37
N GLY A 7 -42.12 2.29 35.72
CA GLY A 7 -42.40 0.98 36.29
C GLY A 7 -41.17 0.18 35.87
N PHE A 8 -40.31 -0.16 36.82
CA PHE A 8 -39.03 -0.85 36.60
C PHE A 8 -39.33 -2.32 36.27
N VAL A 9 -38.89 -2.82 35.11
CA VAL A 9 -38.99 -4.24 34.74
C VAL A 9 -37.60 -4.86 34.91
N PRO A 10 -37.44 -5.90 35.75
CA PRO A 10 -36.15 -6.57 35.92
C PRO A 10 -35.85 -7.46 34.71
N ALA A 11 -34.66 -7.32 34.14
CA ALA A 11 -34.16 -8.21 33.10
C ALA A 11 -33.69 -9.52 33.73
N SER A 12 -34.62 -10.44 33.96
CA SER A 12 -34.30 -11.83 34.28
C SER A 12 -35.28 -12.78 33.59
N SER A 13 -35.17 -12.89 32.27
CA SER A 13 -35.64 -14.05 31.49
C SER A 13 -35.32 -13.87 30.00
N LEU A 14 -34.06 -14.04 29.62
CA LEU A 14 -33.75 -14.59 28.29
C LEU A 14 -32.78 -15.73 28.54
N MET A 15 -33.32 -16.93 28.37
CA MET A 15 -32.58 -18.17 28.41
C MET A 15 -31.42 -18.11 27.43
N GLN A 16 -30.32 -18.72 27.87
CA GLN A 16 -29.15 -19.08 27.09
C GLN A 16 -29.57 -19.63 25.72
N ASP A 17 -29.31 -18.84 24.68
CA ASP A 17 -29.01 -19.42 23.38
C ASP A 17 -27.50 -19.73 23.41
N SER A 18 -27.15 -20.89 23.97
CA SER A 18 -25.79 -21.43 23.97
C SER A 18 -25.51 -22.11 22.63
N SER A 19 -25.77 -21.41 21.55
CA SER A 19 -25.19 -21.74 20.25
C SER A 19 -23.75 -21.21 20.30
N PRO A 20 -22.69 -22.04 20.14
CA PRO A 20 -21.34 -21.50 20.02
C PRO A 20 -21.37 -20.50 18.86
N ALA A 21 -20.86 -19.28 19.09
CA ALA A 21 -20.64 -18.33 18.01
C ALA A 21 -19.96 -19.07 16.85
N PRO A 22 -20.38 -18.87 15.59
CA PRO A 22 -19.81 -19.60 14.47
C PRO A 22 -18.30 -19.41 14.52
N SER A 23 -17.57 -20.52 14.64
CA SER A 23 -16.11 -20.52 14.68
C SER A 23 -15.59 -19.78 13.46
N PHE A 24 -14.76 -18.76 13.67
CA PHE A 24 -14.05 -18.06 12.61
C PHE A 24 -13.42 -19.07 11.66
N SER A 25 -13.97 -19.11 10.45
CA SER A 25 -13.30 -19.74 9.32
C SER A 25 -12.51 -18.64 8.62
N PHE A 26 -11.18 -18.68 8.74
CA PHE A 26 -10.31 -17.71 8.06
C PHE A 26 -10.51 -17.76 6.54
N GLY A 27 -10.69 -18.95 5.97
CA GLY A 27 -10.86 -19.15 4.54
C GLY A 27 -10.67 -20.60 4.14
N GLU A 28 -10.11 -20.86 2.96
CA GLU A 28 -9.85 -22.20 2.44
C GLU A 28 -8.38 -22.61 2.64
N GLU A 29 -8.11 -23.91 2.64
CA GLU A 29 -6.75 -24.44 2.56
C GLU A 29 -6.35 -24.59 1.09
N VAL A 30 -5.14 -24.15 0.74
CA VAL A 30 -4.61 -24.26 -0.62
C VAL A 30 -3.35 -25.12 -0.59
N GLU A 31 -3.35 -26.17 -1.39
CA GLU A 31 -2.19 -27.04 -1.61
C GLU A 31 -1.30 -26.51 -2.73
N THR A 32 0.01 -26.63 -2.54
CA THR A 32 1.04 -26.34 -3.53
C THR A 32 2.02 -27.52 -3.59
N ALA A 33 3.00 -27.45 -4.50
CA ALA A 33 4.08 -28.44 -4.55
C ALA A 33 4.94 -28.46 -3.26
N ASP A 34 4.90 -27.39 -2.47
CA ASP A 34 5.77 -27.15 -1.32
C ASP A 34 5.05 -27.28 0.03
N GLY A 35 3.78 -27.67 0.02
CA GLY A 35 2.96 -27.85 1.23
C GLY A 35 1.57 -27.25 1.09
N CYS A 36 1.00 -26.75 2.19
CA CYS A 36 -0.26 -26.03 2.17
C CYS A 36 -0.21 -24.81 3.09
N CYS A 37 -1.09 -23.84 2.86
CA CYS A 37 -1.34 -22.74 3.79
C CYS A 37 -2.81 -22.32 3.70
N LEU A 38 -3.25 -21.47 4.63
CA LEU A 38 -4.59 -20.89 4.56
C LEU A 38 -4.63 -19.72 3.58
N LYS A 39 -5.70 -19.62 2.80
CA LYS A 39 -6.01 -18.52 1.90
C LYS A 39 -7.35 -17.91 2.28
N LYS A 40 -7.42 -16.58 2.30
CA LYS A 40 -8.66 -15.81 2.44
C LYS A 40 -8.74 -14.78 1.33
N GLU A 41 -9.93 -14.60 0.76
CA GLU A 41 -10.21 -13.50 -0.15
C GLU A 41 -11.28 -12.59 0.46
N THR A 42 -11.11 -11.28 0.31
CA THR A 42 -12.09 -10.27 0.74
C THR A 42 -12.17 -9.20 -0.33
N VAL A 43 -13.38 -8.82 -0.72
CA VAL A 43 -13.62 -7.86 -1.80
C VAL A 43 -14.19 -6.58 -1.21
N PHE A 44 -13.59 -5.45 -1.58
CA PHE A 44 -14.03 -4.12 -1.20
C PHE A 44 -14.44 -3.33 -2.45
N PRO A 45 -15.60 -2.66 -2.46
CA PRO A 45 -15.96 -1.78 -3.57
C PRO A 45 -14.95 -0.64 -3.66
N LEU A 46 -14.46 -0.31 -4.86
CA LEU A 46 -13.59 0.84 -5.00
C LEU A 46 -14.40 2.11 -4.70
N LEU A 47 -13.96 2.91 -3.73
CA LEU A 47 -14.70 4.11 -3.30
C LEU A 47 -14.76 5.20 -4.39
N SER A 48 -13.81 5.17 -5.32
CA SER A 48 -13.75 6.07 -6.48
C SER A 48 -12.79 5.50 -7.54
N GLU A 49 -13.18 5.58 -8.82
CA GLU A 49 -12.27 5.23 -9.91
C GLU A 49 -11.24 6.35 -10.13
N PRO A 50 -9.93 6.03 -10.18
CA PRO A 50 -8.93 7.01 -10.52
C PRO A 50 -9.10 7.49 -11.96
N GLN A 51 -9.53 8.74 -12.16
CA GLN A 51 -9.38 9.41 -13.46
C GLN A 51 -7.97 9.99 -13.54
N ARG A 52 -7.11 9.37 -14.34
CA ARG A 52 -5.70 9.76 -14.45
C ARG A 52 -5.35 10.01 -15.90
N GLU A 53 -5.42 11.26 -16.35
CA GLU A 53 -4.94 11.61 -17.67
C GLU A 53 -3.40 11.65 -17.66
N GLU A 54 -2.75 10.67 -18.29
CA GLU A 54 -1.28 10.57 -18.34
C GLU A 54 -0.62 11.84 -18.89
N SER A 55 -1.27 12.45 -19.89
CA SER A 55 -0.86 13.71 -20.51
C SER A 55 -0.72 14.83 -19.47
N LEU A 56 -1.70 15.01 -18.59
CA LEU A 56 -1.68 16.02 -17.53
C LEU A 56 -0.51 15.78 -16.58
N VAL A 57 -0.28 14.52 -16.19
CA VAL A 57 0.83 14.14 -15.31
C VAL A 57 2.16 14.49 -15.97
N ARG A 58 2.37 14.10 -17.23
CA ARG A 58 3.60 14.41 -17.98
C ARG A 58 3.81 15.91 -18.15
N CYS A 59 2.76 16.68 -18.43
CA CYS A 59 2.82 18.15 -18.48
C CYS A 59 3.29 18.74 -17.14
N ARG A 60 2.74 18.28 -16.01
CA ARG A 60 3.18 18.73 -14.67
C ARG A 60 4.64 18.40 -14.38
N LEU A 61 5.09 17.21 -14.75
CA LEU A 61 6.50 16.81 -14.60
C LEU A 61 7.42 17.68 -15.47
N ALA A 62 6.99 18.02 -16.69
CA ALA A 62 7.75 18.89 -17.60
C ALA A 62 7.82 20.36 -17.14
N GLU A 63 6.96 20.79 -16.20
CA GLU A 63 7.03 22.10 -15.55
C GLU A 63 8.04 22.15 -14.40
N ASP A 64 8.50 21.01 -13.87
CA ASP A 64 9.48 20.97 -12.79
C ASP A 64 10.92 21.11 -13.32
N LEU A 65 11.38 22.35 -13.42
CA LEU A 65 12.74 22.64 -13.86
C LEU A 65 13.80 22.10 -12.89
N THR A 66 13.43 21.75 -11.65
CA THR A 66 14.37 21.21 -10.66
C THR A 66 14.76 19.76 -10.89
N LEU A 67 14.18 19.13 -11.92
CA LEU A 67 14.66 17.85 -12.42
C LEU A 67 16.03 17.98 -13.10
N VAL A 68 16.36 19.15 -13.64
CA VAL A 68 17.63 19.39 -14.31
C VAL A 68 18.75 19.66 -13.29
N PRO A 69 19.85 18.87 -13.29
CA PRO A 69 20.97 19.09 -12.39
C PRO A 69 21.51 20.53 -12.44
N GLY A 70 21.65 21.14 -11.27
CA GLY A 70 22.09 22.54 -11.15
C GLY A 70 20.97 23.58 -11.14
N ILE A 71 19.70 23.16 -11.30
CA ILE A 71 18.52 24.00 -11.06
C ILE A 71 17.89 23.61 -9.72
N GLY A 72 18.13 24.42 -8.68
CA GLY A 72 17.39 24.32 -7.42
C GLY A 72 16.14 25.21 -7.41
N LYS A 73 15.31 25.10 -6.37
CA LYS A 73 14.03 25.86 -6.25
C LYS A 73 14.17 27.38 -6.42
N ILE A 74 15.25 27.98 -5.90
CA ILE A 74 15.52 29.42 -6.09
C ILE A 74 15.75 29.75 -7.57
N ARG A 75 16.55 28.93 -8.25
CA ARG A 75 16.88 29.12 -9.67
C ARG A 75 15.66 28.87 -10.55
N GLU A 76 14.88 27.83 -10.26
CA GLU A 76 13.61 27.57 -10.91
C GLU A 76 12.71 28.81 -10.84
N ALA A 77 12.54 29.40 -9.66
CA ALA A 77 11.71 30.61 -9.49
C ALA A 77 12.26 31.84 -10.26
N GLU A 78 13.58 31.98 -10.40
CA GLU A 78 14.19 33.00 -11.27
C GLU A 78 13.91 32.77 -12.76
N LEU A 79 14.01 31.53 -13.21
CA LEU A 79 13.77 31.14 -14.60
C LEU A 79 12.28 31.31 -14.96
N LYS A 80 11.38 30.87 -14.09
CA LYS A 80 9.92 31.04 -14.25
C LYS A 80 9.52 32.51 -14.33
N ARG A 81 10.13 33.40 -13.53
CA ARG A 81 9.91 34.86 -13.65
C ARG A 81 10.40 35.45 -14.98
N LYS A 82 11.32 34.79 -15.67
CA LYS A 82 11.81 35.18 -17.00
C LYS A 82 11.03 34.54 -18.15
N GLY A 83 9.95 33.82 -17.86
CA GLY A 83 9.10 33.17 -18.86
C GLY A 83 9.50 31.73 -19.22
N ILE A 84 10.54 31.16 -18.59
CA ILE A 84 10.94 29.76 -18.78
C ILE A 84 10.05 28.90 -17.86
N GLN A 85 9.03 28.26 -18.41
CA GLN A 85 8.05 27.50 -17.63
C GLN A 85 8.31 26.00 -17.65
N THR A 86 8.81 25.49 -18.77
CA THR A 86 8.96 24.06 -19.04
C THR A 86 10.40 23.68 -19.33
N LEU A 87 10.71 22.39 -19.27
CA LEU A 87 12.01 21.84 -19.67
C LEU A 87 12.37 22.24 -21.11
N HIS A 88 11.40 22.31 -22.03
CA HIS A 88 11.63 22.75 -23.41
C HIS A 88 12.06 24.21 -23.53
N ASP A 89 11.69 25.06 -22.57
CA ASP A 89 12.10 26.47 -22.58
C ASP A 89 13.59 26.64 -22.22
N LEU A 90 14.24 25.59 -21.68
CA LEU A 90 15.66 25.62 -21.32
C LEU A 90 16.60 25.45 -22.52
N LYS A 91 16.09 25.20 -23.73
CA LYS A 91 16.87 24.97 -24.96
C LYS A 91 17.85 26.12 -25.30
N ALA A 92 17.51 27.35 -24.94
CA ALA A 92 18.37 28.52 -25.17
C ALA A 92 19.32 28.83 -24.00
N THR A 93 19.43 27.93 -23.02
CA THR A 93 20.22 28.12 -21.81
C THR A 93 21.39 27.15 -21.74
N ARG A 94 22.31 27.37 -20.80
CA ARG A 94 23.40 26.43 -20.50
C ARG A 94 22.94 25.04 -20.04
N PHE A 95 21.65 24.86 -19.79
CA PHE A 95 21.05 23.61 -19.32
C PHE A 95 20.41 22.79 -20.44
N SER A 96 20.54 23.23 -21.71
CA SER A 96 19.85 22.65 -22.87
C SER A 96 19.97 21.12 -22.93
N ASP A 97 21.20 20.59 -23.01
CA ASP A 97 21.44 19.16 -23.22
C ASP A 97 20.73 18.31 -22.16
N ALA A 98 20.94 18.61 -20.88
CA ALA A 98 20.31 17.88 -19.78
C ALA A 98 18.77 18.07 -19.74
N ALA A 99 18.26 19.23 -20.14
CA ALA A 99 16.83 19.49 -20.17
C ALA A 99 16.15 18.73 -21.32
N GLU A 100 16.79 18.62 -22.49
CA GLU A 100 16.29 17.85 -23.62
C GLU A 100 16.22 16.35 -23.30
N ASP A 101 17.29 15.78 -22.72
CA ASP A 101 17.32 14.37 -22.32
C ASP A 101 16.19 14.05 -21.31
N ILE A 102 16.02 14.90 -20.30
CA ILE A 102 14.99 14.70 -19.26
C ILE A 102 13.58 14.92 -19.84
N ALA A 103 13.39 15.92 -20.71
CA ALA A 103 12.11 16.17 -21.36
C ALA A 103 11.69 14.98 -22.23
N ASP A 104 12.61 14.39 -23.00
CA ASP A 104 12.32 13.22 -23.83
C ASP A 104 11.88 12.02 -22.97
N ILE A 105 12.55 11.76 -21.85
CA ILE A 105 12.13 10.70 -20.90
C ILE A 105 10.73 10.98 -20.34
N ILE A 106 10.44 12.22 -19.96
CA ILE A 106 9.14 12.60 -19.38
C ILE A 106 8.02 12.55 -20.41
N GLU A 107 8.28 12.83 -21.68
CA GLU A 107 7.25 12.89 -22.72
C GLU A 107 7.04 11.55 -23.42
N ASN A 108 8.14 10.87 -23.74
CA ASN A 108 8.16 9.68 -24.60
C ASN A 108 8.57 8.41 -23.86
N GLY A 109 9.23 8.53 -22.70
CA GLY A 109 9.67 7.39 -21.90
C GLY A 109 8.52 6.64 -21.24
N SER A 110 8.74 5.35 -20.97
CA SER A 110 7.85 4.52 -20.17
C SER A 110 7.76 5.01 -18.72
N VAL A 111 6.67 4.64 -18.02
CA VAL A 111 6.51 4.92 -16.58
C VAL A 111 7.74 4.46 -15.78
N ARG A 112 8.31 3.30 -16.13
CA ARG A 112 9.51 2.77 -15.49
C ARG A 112 10.73 3.68 -15.69
N GLU A 113 10.94 4.20 -16.90
CA GLU A 113 12.06 5.11 -17.18
C GLU A 113 11.92 6.42 -16.40
N ILE A 114 10.71 6.95 -16.25
CA ILE A 114 10.47 8.14 -15.41
C ILE A 114 10.75 7.84 -13.93
N PHE A 115 10.31 6.69 -13.42
CA PHE A 115 10.62 6.28 -12.05
C PHE A 115 12.13 6.11 -11.83
N LEU A 116 12.86 5.55 -12.80
CA LEU A 116 14.32 5.40 -12.74
C LEU A 116 15.02 6.76 -12.75
N LEU A 117 14.60 7.69 -13.61
CA LEU A 117 15.08 9.07 -13.60
C LEU A 117 14.92 9.70 -12.20
N TYR A 118 13.73 9.60 -11.60
CA TYR A 118 13.49 10.12 -10.26
C TYR A 118 14.32 9.40 -9.18
N GLN A 119 14.62 8.12 -9.38
CA GLN A 119 15.51 7.37 -8.49
C GLN A 119 16.95 7.89 -8.55
N GLU A 120 17.48 8.13 -9.75
CA GLU A 120 18.81 8.70 -9.96
C GLU A 120 18.93 10.10 -9.34
N LEU A 121 17.87 10.89 -9.44
CA LEU A 121 17.76 12.21 -8.81
C LEU A 121 17.51 12.16 -7.29
N ARG A 122 17.35 10.97 -6.68
CA ARG A 122 16.99 10.75 -5.27
C ARG A 122 15.66 11.39 -4.87
N ARG A 123 14.71 11.39 -5.80
CA ARG A 123 13.36 11.97 -5.68
C ARG A 123 12.27 10.91 -5.71
N THR A 124 12.56 9.67 -5.33
CA THR A 124 11.56 8.58 -5.34
C THR A 124 10.35 8.80 -4.44
N SER A 125 10.40 9.81 -3.58
CA SER A 125 9.32 10.26 -2.70
C SER A 125 8.44 11.34 -3.32
N ASP A 126 8.65 11.73 -4.58
CA ASP A 126 7.91 12.82 -5.21
C ASP A 126 6.46 12.42 -5.47
N PRO A 127 5.46 13.13 -4.88
CA PRO A 127 4.06 12.77 -5.01
C PRO A 127 3.56 12.81 -6.46
N TYR A 128 4.21 13.60 -7.34
CA TYR A 128 3.83 13.63 -8.76
C TYR A 128 4.04 12.30 -9.50
N LEU A 129 4.86 11.39 -8.96
CA LEU A 129 4.99 10.05 -9.56
C LEU A 129 3.73 9.20 -9.42
N LEU A 130 2.86 9.49 -8.45
CA LEU A 130 1.65 8.71 -8.21
C LEU A 130 0.67 8.77 -9.38
N GLY A 131 0.59 9.91 -10.08
CA GLY A 131 -0.27 10.07 -11.25
C GLY A 131 0.07 9.11 -12.38
N LEU A 132 1.35 8.74 -12.54
CA LEU A 132 1.81 7.80 -13.57
C LEU A 132 1.33 6.36 -13.34
N LEU A 133 0.96 6.03 -12.10
CA LEU A 133 0.48 4.69 -11.76
C LEU A 133 -0.86 4.40 -12.43
N GLY A 134 -1.65 5.40 -12.85
CA GLY A 134 -2.90 5.16 -13.59
C GLY A 134 -2.78 4.29 -14.84
N ASN A 135 -1.61 4.32 -15.47
CA ASN A 135 -1.39 3.66 -16.76
C ASN A 135 -0.69 2.30 -16.62
N THR A 136 -0.41 1.86 -15.39
CA THR A 136 0.14 0.53 -15.15
C THR A 136 -0.98 -0.50 -15.17
N ARG A 137 -0.79 -1.59 -15.92
CA ARG A 137 -1.84 -2.59 -16.16
C ARG A 137 -2.29 -3.35 -14.90
N THR A 138 -1.45 -3.41 -13.87
CA THR A 138 -1.73 -4.15 -12.65
C THR A 138 -1.15 -3.42 -11.44
N HIS A 139 -2.03 -2.95 -10.56
CA HIS A 139 -1.67 -2.48 -9.22
C HIS A 139 -1.62 -3.67 -8.27
N LEU A 140 -0.53 -3.76 -7.52
CA LEU A 140 -0.34 -4.77 -6.49
C LEU A 140 -0.13 -4.04 -5.16
N TYR A 141 -1.17 -3.93 -4.36
CA TYR A 141 -1.10 -3.43 -2.99
C TYR A 141 -0.53 -4.53 -2.09
N PHE A 142 0.47 -4.23 -1.27
CA PHE A 142 1.21 -5.25 -0.55
C PHE A 142 1.57 -4.82 0.86
N ASP A 143 1.32 -5.72 1.82
CA ASP A 143 1.66 -5.59 3.23
C ASP A 143 1.92 -6.98 3.85
N ILE A 144 2.81 -7.06 4.85
CA ILE A 144 3.13 -8.30 5.56
C ILE A 144 3.07 -8.16 7.08
N GLU A 145 2.71 -9.25 7.75
CA GLU A 145 2.85 -9.37 9.20
C GLU A 145 3.95 -10.37 9.58
N THR A 146 4.77 -9.98 10.54
CA THR A 146 5.94 -10.78 10.98
C THR A 146 5.94 -10.98 12.50
N LEU A 147 6.81 -11.87 12.97
CA LEU A 147 7.02 -12.06 14.43
C LEU A 147 7.95 -11.01 15.06
N GLY A 148 8.26 -9.90 14.36
CA GLY A 148 8.98 -8.75 14.92
C GLY A 148 10.47 -8.98 15.20
N MET A 149 11.04 -10.11 14.77
CA MET A 149 12.47 -10.39 14.84
C MET A 149 13.08 -10.45 13.44
N ALA A 150 14.33 -10.02 13.30
CA ALA A 150 15.05 -10.14 12.03
C ALA A 150 15.06 -11.61 11.56
N HIS A 151 14.72 -11.84 10.30
CA HIS A 151 14.64 -13.16 9.67
C HIS A 151 13.58 -14.11 10.22
N ALA A 152 12.67 -13.65 11.08
CA ALA A 152 11.53 -14.46 11.46
C ALA A 152 10.63 -14.75 10.24
N PRO A 153 9.88 -15.86 10.26
CA PRO A 153 8.89 -16.12 9.24
C PRO A 153 7.90 -14.96 9.09
N ILE A 154 7.47 -14.72 7.85
CA ILE A 154 6.27 -13.91 7.59
C ILE A 154 5.07 -14.81 7.91
N ILE A 155 4.16 -14.33 8.75
CA ILE A 155 3.01 -15.13 9.21
C ILE A 155 1.72 -14.82 8.45
N LEU A 156 1.63 -13.63 7.86
CA LEU A 156 0.50 -13.20 7.03
C LEU A 156 1.03 -12.36 5.87
N PHE A 157 0.56 -12.68 4.67
CA PHE A 157 0.82 -11.92 3.47
C PHE A 157 -0.50 -11.31 3.01
N GLY A 158 -0.54 -10.01 2.81
CA GLY A 158 -1.70 -9.30 2.28
C GLY A 158 -1.42 -8.76 0.88
N ILE A 159 -2.27 -9.14 -0.07
CA ILE A 159 -2.14 -8.78 -1.49
C ILE A 159 -3.45 -8.17 -1.98
N GLY A 160 -3.44 -6.93 -2.45
CA GLY A 160 -4.58 -6.26 -3.05
C GLY A 160 -4.41 -6.08 -4.54
N GLU A 161 -5.41 -6.47 -5.32
CA GLU A 161 -5.47 -6.29 -6.77
C GLU A 161 -6.77 -5.60 -7.15
N ILE A 162 -6.75 -4.74 -8.17
CA ILE A 162 -7.97 -4.10 -8.68
C ILE A 162 -8.57 -4.97 -9.77
N GLU A 163 -9.80 -5.43 -9.55
CA GLU A 163 -10.59 -6.22 -10.50
C GLU A 163 -12.01 -5.65 -10.55
N GLU A 164 -12.52 -5.36 -11.75
CA GLU A 164 -13.93 -4.98 -11.99
C GLU A 164 -14.47 -3.84 -11.10
N GLY A 165 -13.66 -2.83 -10.80
CA GLY A 165 -14.07 -1.69 -9.95
C GLY A 165 -14.11 -2.03 -8.44
N ALA A 166 -13.41 -3.09 -8.04
CA ALA A 166 -13.25 -3.49 -6.66
C ALA A 166 -11.76 -3.75 -6.33
N VAL A 167 -11.42 -3.64 -5.06
CA VAL A 167 -10.14 -4.10 -4.52
C VAL A 167 -10.36 -5.50 -3.96
N LYS A 168 -9.75 -6.50 -4.59
CA LYS A 168 -9.72 -7.87 -4.11
C LYS A 168 -8.47 -8.06 -3.26
N VAL A 169 -8.66 -8.29 -1.97
CA VAL A 169 -7.59 -8.59 -1.02
C VAL A 169 -7.49 -10.11 -0.84
N THR A 170 -6.37 -10.69 -1.27
CA THR A 170 -5.98 -12.08 -1.04
C THR A 170 -4.97 -12.13 0.11
N GLN A 171 -5.22 -12.99 1.09
CA GLN A 171 -4.34 -13.18 2.23
C GLN A 171 -3.88 -14.64 2.32
N TYR A 172 -2.59 -14.83 2.65
CA TYR A 172 -2.02 -16.14 2.97
C TYR A 172 -1.56 -16.17 4.43
N LEU A 173 -2.14 -17.06 5.25
CA LEU A 173 -1.88 -17.15 6.69
C LEU A 173 -1.23 -18.49 7.06
N LEU A 174 -0.21 -18.42 7.91
CA LEU A 174 0.51 -19.58 8.42
C LEU A 174 -0.13 -20.11 9.71
N ARG A 175 -0.59 -21.35 9.72
CA ARG A 175 -0.98 -22.09 10.94
C ARG A 175 0.21 -22.70 11.66
N ASP A 176 1.26 -22.96 10.90
CA ASP A 176 2.56 -23.42 11.35
C ASP A 176 3.65 -22.74 10.52
N ILE A 177 4.84 -22.59 11.09
CA ILE A 177 5.98 -21.97 10.41
C ILE A 177 6.39 -22.77 9.16
N ALA A 178 6.15 -24.08 9.14
CA ALA A 178 6.41 -24.92 7.97
C ALA A 178 5.59 -24.49 6.73
N GLU A 179 4.50 -23.75 6.91
CA GLU A 179 3.64 -23.25 5.83
C GLU A 179 4.18 -21.96 5.17
N GLU A 180 5.34 -21.44 5.58
CA GLU A 180 5.89 -20.21 5.01
C GLU A 180 6.26 -20.36 3.52
N LEU A 181 6.92 -21.46 3.14
CA LEU A 181 7.32 -21.68 1.75
C LEU A 181 6.13 -21.72 0.78
N PRO A 182 5.05 -22.52 1.01
CA PRO A 182 3.89 -22.48 0.13
C PRO A 182 3.24 -21.08 0.07
N ALA A 183 3.15 -20.35 1.19
CA ALA A 183 2.62 -18.99 1.22
C ALA A 183 3.49 -17.98 0.45
N LEU A 184 4.83 -18.09 0.55
CA LEU A 184 5.79 -17.28 -0.20
C LEU A 184 5.66 -17.51 -1.70
N MET A 185 5.53 -18.78 -2.11
CA MET A 185 5.40 -19.15 -3.52
C MET A 185 4.11 -18.62 -4.12
N LEU A 186 2.97 -18.81 -3.42
CA LEU A 186 1.69 -18.24 -3.82
C LEU A 186 1.74 -16.71 -3.89
N THR A 187 2.31 -16.05 -2.87
CA THR A 187 2.48 -14.59 -2.86
C THR A 187 3.30 -14.12 -4.06
N ARG A 188 4.42 -14.79 -4.37
CA ARG A 188 5.29 -14.45 -5.50
C ARG A 188 4.58 -14.56 -6.84
N GLU A 189 3.56 -15.39 -6.98
CA GLU A 189 2.79 -15.50 -8.22
C GLU A 189 2.06 -14.19 -8.58
N HIS A 190 1.67 -13.38 -7.59
CA HIS A 190 1.03 -12.08 -7.85
C HIS A 190 2.00 -11.02 -8.38
N PHE A 191 3.30 -11.16 -8.09
CA PHE A 191 4.33 -10.22 -8.57
C PHE A 191 4.66 -10.48 -10.05
N LYS A 192 4.01 -9.72 -10.94
CA LYS A 192 4.29 -9.75 -12.38
C LYS A 192 5.30 -8.66 -12.75
N LYS A 193 6.07 -8.91 -13.80
CA LYS A 193 7.14 -8.00 -14.27
C LYS A 193 6.62 -6.60 -14.60
N ASP A 194 5.37 -6.48 -15.01
CA ASP A 194 4.68 -5.25 -15.37
C ASP A 194 3.83 -4.65 -14.24
N SER A 195 3.73 -5.32 -13.08
CA SER A 195 3.03 -4.79 -11.91
C SER A 195 3.68 -3.52 -11.37
N ALA A 196 2.86 -2.58 -10.93
CA ALA A 196 3.27 -1.54 -10.00
C ALA A 196 2.96 -2.00 -8.59
N VAL A 197 3.98 -2.12 -7.76
CA VAL A 197 3.83 -2.45 -6.34
C VAL A 197 3.53 -1.17 -5.58
N ILE A 198 2.51 -1.20 -4.74
CA ILE A 198 2.11 -0.11 -3.86
C ILE A 198 2.15 -0.63 -2.42
N SER A 199 2.84 0.07 -1.53
CA SER A 199 2.95 -0.28 -0.12
C SER A 199 2.98 0.98 0.75
N TYR A 200 2.89 0.83 2.06
CA TYR A 200 3.14 1.90 3.02
C TYR A 200 4.38 1.58 3.86
N ASN A 201 5.45 2.35 3.69
CA ASN A 201 6.77 2.09 4.30
C ASN A 201 7.46 0.78 3.86
N GLY A 202 6.92 0.09 2.85
CA GLY A 202 7.42 -1.22 2.43
C GLY A 202 8.64 -1.23 1.52
N ARG A 203 9.11 -0.07 1.04
CA ARG A 203 10.39 0.00 0.30
C ARG A 203 11.58 -0.39 1.15
N CYS A 204 11.53 -0.05 2.44
CA CYS A 204 12.60 -0.34 3.39
C CYS A 204 12.30 -1.58 4.25
N PHE A 205 11.09 -2.14 4.16
CA PHE A 205 10.63 -3.23 5.01
C PHE A 205 10.07 -4.40 4.20
N ASP A 206 8.81 -4.34 3.77
CA ASP A 206 8.05 -5.45 3.19
C ASP A 206 8.76 -6.16 2.04
N ILE A 207 9.17 -5.41 1.01
CA ILE A 207 9.80 -5.99 -0.20
C ILE A 207 11.19 -6.56 0.09
N PRO A 208 12.10 -5.83 0.79
CA PRO A 208 13.35 -6.42 1.25
C PRO A 208 13.16 -7.67 2.13
N TYR A 209 12.16 -7.67 3.01
CA TYR A 209 11.88 -8.79 3.91
C TYR A 209 11.37 -10.01 3.13
N LEU A 210 10.41 -9.83 2.23
CA LEU A 210 9.92 -10.87 1.31
C LEU A 210 11.06 -11.50 0.51
N ASN A 211 11.91 -10.68 -0.10
CA ASN A 211 13.06 -11.16 -0.87
C ASN A 211 14.10 -11.89 0.01
N ASN A 212 14.31 -11.43 1.26
CA ASN A 212 15.17 -12.13 2.20
C ASN A 212 14.63 -13.54 2.54
N ARG A 213 13.32 -13.66 2.76
CA ARG A 213 12.68 -14.96 3.03
C ARG A 213 12.69 -15.87 1.81
N LEU A 214 12.44 -15.35 0.61
CA LEU A 214 12.61 -16.12 -0.64
C LEU A 214 14.05 -16.65 -0.77
N ALA A 215 15.05 -15.78 -0.56
CA ALA A 215 16.44 -16.17 -0.63
C ALA A 215 16.83 -17.23 0.42
N TYR A 216 16.25 -17.18 1.62
CA TYR A 216 16.43 -18.20 2.66
C TYR A 216 16.02 -19.60 2.18
N TYR A 217 14.96 -19.70 1.37
CA TYR A 217 14.51 -20.95 0.75
C TYR A 217 15.21 -21.28 -0.58
N GLY A 218 16.18 -20.46 -1.02
CA GLY A 218 16.87 -20.64 -2.30
C GLY A 218 16.06 -20.18 -3.52
N GLU A 219 14.98 -19.43 -3.29
CA GLU A 219 14.10 -18.92 -4.34
C GLU A 219 14.56 -17.57 -4.90
N ARG A 220 14.07 -17.26 -6.11
CA ARG A 220 14.35 -15.98 -6.76
C ARG A 220 13.49 -14.87 -6.18
N GLU A 221 14.07 -13.67 -6.14
CA GLU A 221 13.37 -12.43 -5.77
C GLU A 221 12.15 -12.17 -6.66
N VAL A 222 11.18 -11.45 -6.08
CA VAL A 222 10.01 -10.97 -6.82
C VAL A 222 10.41 -9.99 -7.90
N ARG A 223 9.60 -9.90 -8.97
CA ARG A 223 9.82 -8.98 -10.09
C ARG A 223 8.61 -8.09 -10.27
N PHE A 224 8.86 -6.81 -10.44
CA PHE A 224 7.86 -5.78 -10.72
C PHE A 224 8.48 -4.64 -11.53
N SER A 225 7.65 -3.77 -12.09
CA SER A 225 8.08 -2.67 -12.96
C SER A 225 8.54 -1.46 -12.15
N VAL A 226 7.69 -1.05 -11.20
CA VAL A 226 7.90 0.11 -10.33
C VAL A 226 7.38 -0.17 -8.93
N HIS A 227 7.90 0.54 -7.94
CA HIS A 227 7.44 0.49 -6.55
C HIS A 227 7.13 1.89 -6.05
N ALA A 228 5.86 2.12 -5.73
CA ALA A 228 5.39 3.33 -5.05
C ALA A 228 5.23 3.04 -3.55
N ASP A 229 6.00 3.74 -2.74
CA ASP A 229 5.86 3.70 -1.28
C ASP A 229 5.16 4.97 -0.83
N LEU A 230 3.89 4.82 -0.42
CA LEU A 230 2.99 5.95 -0.16
C LEU A 230 3.39 6.77 1.07
N LEU A 231 4.14 6.21 2.03
CA LEU A 231 4.54 6.93 3.24
C LEU A 231 5.25 8.26 2.91
N HIS A 232 6.09 8.27 1.88
CA HIS A 232 6.88 9.45 1.57
C HIS A 232 6.10 10.56 0.86
N PRO A 233 5.29 10.28 -0.18
CA PRO A 233 4.27 11.20 -0.67
C PRO A 233 3.34 11.72 0.43
N THR A 234 2.77 10.84 1.25
CA THR A 234 1.87 11.23 2.36
C THR A 234 2.54 12.25 3.29
N ARG A 235 3.80 12.02 3.69
CA ARG A 235 4.55 12.97 4.52
C ARG A 235 4.80 14.32 3.83
N LYS A 236 4.95 14.34 2.51
CA LYS A 236 5.15 15.62 1.79
C LYS A 236 3.85 16.40 1.68
N LEU A 237 2.72 15.70 1.55
CA LEU A 237 1.40 16.31 1.41
C LEU A 237 0.84 16.76 2.75
N PHE A 238 0.92 15.93 3.80
CA PHE A 238 0.08 16.10 4.99
C PHE A 238 0.82 16.27 6.31
N ARG A 239 2.17 16.33 6.34
CA ARG A 239 2.92 16.42 7.61
C ARG A 239 2.58 17.63 8.49
N ASP A 240 2.08 18.70 7.88
CA ASP A 240 1.72 19.94 8.56
C ASP A 240 0.21 20.00 8.90
N GLU A 241 -0.56 19.02 8.40
CA GLU A 241 -2.01 18.93 8.56
C GLU A 241 -2.44 17.83 9.54
N PHE A 242 -1.74 16.69 9.54
CA PHE A 242 -2.05 15.53 10.38
C PHE A 242 -1.11 15.43 11.59
N PRO A 243 -1.55 14.82 12.72
CA PRO A 243 -0.73 14.65 13.92
C PRO A 243 0.56 13.86 13.66
N ASP A 244 0.45 12.82 12.83
CA ASP A 244 1.57 12.09 12.25
C ASP A 244 1.14 11.47 10.90
N CYS A 245 2.07 10.78 10.24
CA CYS A 245 1.81 10.05 9.00
C CYS A 245 2.05 8.55 9.23
N ARG A 246 1.41 7.97 10.24
CA ARG A 246 1.14 6.54 10.29
C ARG A 246 -0.12 6.26 9.48
N LEU A 247 -0.21 5.09 8.85
CA LEU A 247 -1.36 4.72 8.02
C LEU A 247 -2.67 4.82 8.83
N GLU A 248 -2.69 4.21 10.03
CA GLU A 248 -3.79 4.31 11.01
C GLU A 248 -4.31 5.74 11.19
N THR A 249 -3.40 6.70 11.39
CA THR A 249 -3.75 8.09 11.61
C THR A 249 -4.27 8.74 10.34
N VAL A 250 -3.62 8.53 9.19
CA VAL A 250 -4.02 9.10 7.90
C VAL A 250 -5.44 8.69 7.51
N GLU A 251 -5.83 7.46 7.82
CA GLU A 251 -7.16 6.92 7.50
C GLU A 251 -8.29 7.59 8.29
N GLU A 252 -8.00 8.22 9.43
CA GLU A 252 -8.98 9.02 10.18
C GLU A 252 -9.30 10.36 9.48
N TYR A 253 -8.42 10.84 8.61
CA TYR A 253 -8.54 12.15 7.96
C TYR A 253 -9.01 12.08 6.50
N ILE A 254 -8.99 10.90 5.88
CA ILE A 254 -9.35 10.72 4.47
C ILE A 254 -10.45 9.65 4.31
N PRO A 255 -11.22 9.66 3.21
CA PRO A 255 -12.23 8.64 2.96
C PRO A 255 -11.60 7.25 2.77
N THR A 256 -11.81 6.35 3.74
CA THR A 256 -11.27 4.98 3.77
C THR A 256 -12.29 3.98 4.31
N PHE A 257 -11.96 2.68 4.29
CA PHE A 257 -12.74 1.68 5.01
C PHE A 257 -12.48 1.84 6.51
N SER A 258 -13.57 2.06 7.26
CA SER A 258 -13.48 2.36 8.70
C SER A 258 -12.90 1.19 9.48
N ARG A 259 -11.91 1.50 10.33
CA ARG A 259 -11.34 0.56 11.29
C ARG A 259 -12.28 0.33 12.48
N GLY A 260 -12.28 -0.90 12.97
CA GLY A 260 -12.79 -1.25 14.29
C GLY A 260 -11.75 -0.99 15.38
N ALA A 261 -11.76 -1.79 16.46
CA ALA A 261 -10.67 -1.78 17.43
C ALA A 261 -9.40 -2.36 16.79
N ASP A 262 -8.34 -1.56 16.73
CA ASP A 262 -7.12 -1.92 16.03
C ASP A 262 -6.15 -2.75 16.87
N VAL A 263 -5.32 -3.57 16.22
CA VAL A 263 -4.19 -4.26 16.84
C VAL A 263 -2.92 -3.49 16.56
N PRO A 264 -2.25 -2.94 17.58
CA PRO A 264 -0.91 -2.42 17.38
C PRO A 264 0.02 -3.51 16.83
N GLY A 265 0.73 -3.24 15.72
CA GLY A 265 1.59 -4.23 15.05
C GLY A 265 2.61 -4.91 15.97
N TYR A 266 3.10 -4.23 17.02
CA TYR A 266 4.00 -4.85 18.01
C TYR A 266 3.36 -6.00 18.83
N LEU A 267 2.04 -6.13 18.83
CA LEU A 267 1.31 -7.23 19.49
C LEU A 267 1.12 -8.44 18.58
N VAL A 268 1.33 -8.33 17.27
CA VAL A 268 1.19 -9.44 16.31
C VAL A 268 1.92 -10.73 16.77
N PRO A 269 3.17 -10.67 17.27
CA PRO A 269 3.85 -11.87 17.77
C PRO A 269 3.15 -12.50 18.98
N VAL A 270 2.52 -11.70 19.84
CA VAL A 270 1.79 -12.17 21.02
C VAL A 270 0.51 -12.90 20.61
N TYR A 271 -0.22 -12.36 19.63
CA TYR A 271 -1.40 -13.02 19.05
C TYR A 271 -1.02 -14.37 18.42
N TYR A 272 0.06 -14.40 17.64
CA TYR A 272 0.54 -15.63 17.02
C TYR A 272 0.97 -16.69 18.03
N GLN A 273 1.71 -16.32 19.06
CA GLN A 273 2.10 -17.24 20.14
C GLN A 273 0.88 -17.81 20.87
N ARG A 274 -0.12 -16.98 21.17
CA ARG A 274 -1.38 -17.44 21.80
C ARG A 274 -2.13 -18.41 20.91
N TYR A 275 -2.17 -18.15 19.60
CA TYR A 275 -2.71 -19.06 18.62
C TYR A 275 -1.97 -20.41 18.62
N LEU A 276 -0.63 -20.42 18.59
CA LEU A 276 0.13 -21.68 18.61
C LEU A 276 -0.15 -22.54 19.85
N LEU A 277 -0.43 -21.91 21.00
CA LEU A 277 -0.76 -22.61 22.25
C LEU A 277 -2.20 -23.17 22.27
N ARG A 278 -3.16 -22.40 21.76
CA ARG A 278 -4.59 -22.75 21.85
C ARG A 278 -5.15 -23.43 20.61
N LYS A 279 -4.46 -23.26 19.48
CA LYS A 279 -4.87 -23.68 18.14
C LYS A 279 -6.28 -23.19 17.75
N ASP A 280 -6.62 -22.00 18.24
CA ASP A 280 -7.90 -21.32 17.97
C ASP A 280 -7.67 -20.11 17.06
N LEU A 281 -8.12 -20.19 15.81
CA LEU A 281 -7.93 -19.17 14.78
C LEU A 281 -8.63 -17.85 15.11
N GLU A 282 -9.66 -17.85 15.97
CA GLU A 282 -10.31 -16.61 16.45
C GLU A 282 -9.30 -15.63 17.07
N ILE A 283 -8.23 -16.15 17.66
CA ILE A 283 -7.17 -15.34 18.25
C ILE A 283 -6.49 -14.48 17.16
N LEU A 284 -6.36 -14.99 15.94
CA LEU A 284 -5.70 -14.26 14.85
C LEU A 284 -6.63 -13.31 14.10
N ARG A 285 -7.96 -13.40 14.31
CA ARG A 285 -8.95 -12.55 13.62
C ARG A 285 -8.54 -11.07 13.61
N PRO A 286 -8.12 -10.44 14.73
CA PRO A 286 -7.77 -9.02 14.73
C PRO A 286 -6.54 -8.68 13.87
N VAL A 287 -5.53 -9.56 13.82
CA VAL A 287 -4.33 -9.39 12.97
C VAL A 287 -4.72 -9.50 11.50
N VAL A 288 -5.60 -10.44 11.19
CA VAL A 288 -6.08 -10.67 9.83
C VAL A 288 -6.90 -9.49 9.34
N GLU A 289 -7.85 -9.02 10.15
CA GLU A 289 -8.72 -7.88 9.82
C GLU A 289 -7.90 -6.58 9.68
N HIS A 290 -6.87 -6.38 10.51
CA HIS A 290 -5.91 -5.27 10.37
C HIS A 290 -5.24 -5.29 9.00
N ASN A 291 -4.49 -6.35 8.68
CA ASN A 291 -3.80 -6.46 7.39
C ASN A 291 -4.76 -6.40 6.19
N THR A 292 -5.99 -6.94 6.31
CA THR A 292 -7.00 -6.80 5.24
C THR A 292 -7.29 -5.32 4.97
N LEU A 293 -7.51 -4.52 6.02
CA LEU A 293 -7.84 -3.11 5.92
C LEU A 293 -6.64 -2.28 5.47
N ASP A 294 -5.43 -2.54 5.99
CA ASP A 294 -4.20 -1.88 5.55
C ASP A 294 -4.04 -1.98 4.03
N VAL A 295 -4.10 -3.21 3.49
CA VAL A 295 -4.00 -3.46 2.05
C VAL A 295 -5.10 -2.77 1.26
N ALA A 296 -6.36 -2.85 1.71
CA ALA A 296 -7.48 -2.21 1.01
C ALA A 296 -7.37 -0.68 1.01
N ASN A 297 -6.96 -0.09 2.13
CA ASN A 297 -6.85 1.35 2.30
C ASN A 297 -5.65 1.95 1.56
N LEU A 298 -4.64 1.16 1.18
CA LEU A 298 -3.60 1.63 0.24
C LEU A 298 -4.20 2.09 -1.10
N ALA A 299 -5.24 1.41 -1.58
CA ALA A 299 -5.93 1.81 -2.81
C ALA A 299 -6.69 3.13 -2.62
N CYS A 300 -7.38 3.29 -1.49
CA CYS A 300 -8.06 4.53 -1.12
C CYS A 300 -7.08 5.69 -1.00
N LEU A 301 -5.97 5.49 -0.30
CA LEU A 301 -4.93 6.51 -0.10
C LEU A 301 -4.29 6.91 -1.42
N LEU A 302 -3.88 5.94 -2.25
CA LEU A 302 -3.32 6.23 -3.56
C LEU A 302 -4.30 7.09 -4.38
N ASN A 303 -5.59 6.72 -4.38
CA ASN A 303 -6.58 7.47 -5.13
C ASN A 303 -6.74 8.91 -4.61
N TYR A 304 -6.87 9.07 -3.29
CA TYR A 304 -6.99 10.37 -2.63
C TYR A 304 -5.80 11.29 -2.90
N GLU A 305 -4.57 10.78 -2.75
CA GLU A 305 -3.36 11.55 -3.03
C GLU A 305 -3.27 11.96 -4.50
N THR A 306 -3.66 11.08 -5.42
CA THR A 306 -3.68 11.43 -6.85
C THR A 306 -4.74 12.48 -7.17
N GLU A 307 -5.95 12.37 -6.61
CA GLU A 307 -7.03 13.34 -6.83
C GLU A 307 -6.63 14.73 -6.31
N MET A 308 -6.02 14.80 -5.13
CA MET A 308 -5.51 16.06 -4.56
C MET A 308 -4.47 16.77 -5.44
N LEU A 309 -3.70 16.02 -6.23
CA LEU A 309 -2.63 16.54 -7.07
C LEU A 309 -3.09 16.88 -8.49
N TYR A 310 -4.08 16.16 -9.00
CA TYR A 310 -4.44 16.13 -10.43
C TYR A 310 -5.92 16.34 -10.74
N GLY A 311 -6.81 16.31 -9.75
CA GLY A 311 -8.24 16.60 -9.86
C GLY A 311 -8.59 18.09 -9.79
#